data_AF-S6A2V8-F1
#
_entry.id   AF-S6A2V8-F1
#
_cell.length_a   1.000
_cell.length_b   1.000
_cell.length_c   1.000
_cell.angle_alpha   90.00
_cell.angle_beta   90.00
_cell.angle_gamma   90.00
#
_symmetry.space_group_name_H-M   'P 1'
#
loop_
_entity.id
_entity.type
_entity.pdbx_description
1 polymer ?
#
loop_
_entity_poly.entity_id
_entity_poly.type
_entity_poly.pdbx_seq_one_letter_code
_entity_poly.pdbx_strand_id
1 'polypeptide(L)'
;MVYYTLRRKEMVTDAQKIKALSKTPLFTGWSTEYLRVIAENSNVDSYKKGDIIFNQYQKGDRFYLILKGNIIILSSEDNTALAEFVAGEMFGETAMITGQNQNAIASANENSVILSFPKDGKCASDLLAGNLSVYAHLLKSFLITVAKRTRKANTLIKENSPLMQELQKQVYGDKLTGLLNKAYLDENISNFMKTGFSLIMMKPDNFKAINDTYGHEKGDACIAFIGSRLSCFLDTESVLIRYQGNEFAVLTPNQSREQAAALAEKIKSELEALDISPVINADFNLSMSLGVLIYPETDYIAEKFIKLCAEMPLKGRARGGSLILFAEDINE
;
A
#
# COMPACT_ATOMS: atom_id res chain seq x y z
N MET A 1 5.48 42.31 -16.29
CA MET A 1 4.42 41.92 -17.26
C MET A 1 3.26 41.39 -16.43
N VAL A 2 2.12 42.09 -16.39
CA VAL A 2 0.95 41.61 -15.64
C VAL A 2 0.38 40.43 -16.44
N TYR A 3 0.61 39.20 -15.97
CA TYR A 3 0.00 38.04 -16.59
C TYR A 3 -1.51 38.12 -16.35
N TYR A 4 -2.26 38.48 -17.39
CA TYR A 4 -3.72 38.50 -17.32
C TYR A 4 -4.23 37.05 -17.28
N THR A 5 -5.04 36.74 -16.27
CA THR A 5 -5.80 35.48 -16.19
C THR A 5 -6.75 35.39 -17.40
N LEU A 6 -6.43 34.56 -18.39
CA LEU A 6 -7.26 34.29 -19.57
C LEU A 6 -8.37 33.27 -19.26
N ARG A 7 -9.19 33.55 -18.24
CA ARG A 7 -10.33 32.71 -17.86
C ARG A 7 -11.44 32.76 -18.90
N ARG A 8 -12.00 31.61 -19.24
CA ARG A 8 -13.14 31.47 -20.16
C ARG A 8 -14.27 30.77 -19.45
N LYS A 9 -15.42 31.43 -19.31
CA LYS A 9 -16.60 30.83 -18.66
C LYS A 9 -16.99 29.54 -19.38
N GLU A 10 -17.18 28.48 -18.59
CA GLU A 10 -17.65 27.21 -19.09
C GLU A 10 -19.09 26.96 -18.61
N MET A 11 -19.99 26.63 -19.54
CA MET A 11 -21.37 26.33 -19.20
C MET A 11 -21.47 24.94 -18.58
N VAL A 12 -21.38 24.89 -17.25
CA VAL A 12 -21.60 23.67 -16.46
C VAL A 12 -22.85 23.86 -15.60
N THR A 13 -23.81 22.95 -15.77
CA THR A 13 -25.06 22.94 -14.99
C THR A 13 -24.80 22.67 -13.51
N ASP A 14 -25.67 23.17 -12.63
CA ASP A 14 -25.52 22.91 -11.20
C ASP A 14 -25.62 21.41 -10.86
N ALA A 15 -26.39 20.64 -11.63
CA ALA A 15 -26.42 19.18 -11.50
C ALA A 15 -25.04 18.53 -11.78
N GLN A 16 -24.31 19.01 -12.78
CA GLN A 16 -22.95 18.56 -13.06
C GLN A 16 -21.96 18.99 -11.97
N LYS A 17 -22.08 20.23 -11.46
CA LYS A 17 -21.27 20.70 -10.34
C LYS A 17 -21.48 19.85 -9.09
N ILE A 18 -22.74 19.57 -8.72
CA ILE A 18 -23.09 18.71 -7.58
C ILE A 18 -22.47 17.32 -7.74
N LYS A 19 -22.57 16.73 -8.94
CA LYS A 19 -21.97 15.42 -9.24
C LYS A 19 -20.44 15.41 -9.12
N ALA A 20 -19.78 16.51 -9.45
CA ALA A 20 -18.33 16.63 -9.28
C ALA A 20 -17.95 16.83 -7.80
N LEU A 21 -18.66 17.72 -7.10
CA LEU A 21 -18.46 17.97 -5.67
C LEU A 21 -18.64 16.68 -4.86
N SER A 22 -19.69 15.89 -5.13
CA SER A 22 -19.96 14.64 -4.39
C SER A 22 -18.88 13.56 -4.54
N LYS A 23 -18.06 13.62 -5.59
CA LYS A 23 -16.93 12.70 -5.80
C LYS A 23 -15.64 13.17 -5.13
N THR A 24 -15.61 14.40 -4.63
CA THR A 24 -14.42 14.98 -4.01
C THR A 24 -14.33 14.53 -2.55
N PRO A 25 -13.16 14.06 -2.08
CA PRO A 25 -13.01 13.55 -0.71
C PRO A 25 -13.48 14.54 0.39
N LEU A 26 -13.35 15.85 0.16
CA LEU A 26 -13.79 16.90 1.08
C LEU A 26 -15.31 16.84 1.36
N PHE A 27 -16.11 16.53 0.34
CA PHE A 27 -17.56 16.58 0.39
C PHE A 27 -18.20 15.20 0.61
N THR A 28 -17.40 14.18 0.93
CA THR A 28 -17.88 12.84 1.24
C THR A 28 -18.93 12.89 2.36
N GLY A 29 -20.12 12.35 2.10
CA GLY A 29 -21.22 12.29 3.08
C GLY A 29 -22.07 13.56 3.18
N TRP A 30 -21.85 14.56 2.32
CA TRP A 30 -22.70 15.74 2.26
C TRP A 30 -24.03 15.46 1.58
N SER A 31 -25.10 16.09 2.06
CA SER A 31 -26.41 16.03 1.41
C SER A 31 -26.40 16.83 0.09
N THR A 32 -27.25 16.42 -0.85
CA THR A 32 -27.46 17.14 -2.11
C THR A 32 -27.85 18.61 -1.90
N GLU A 33 -28.56 18.90 -0.80
CA GLU A 33 -28.95 20.26 -0.43
C GLU A 33 -27.74 21.14 -0.10
N TYR A 34 -26.78 20.65 0.70
CA TYR A 34 -25.57 21.40 1.01
C TYR A 34 -24.64 21.56 -0.20
N LEU A 35 -24.55 20.52 -1.04
CA LEU A 35 -23.78 20.59 -2.28
C LEU A 35 -24.37 21.60 -3.27
N ARG A 36 -25.71 21.75 -3.30
CA ARG A 36 -26.39 22.73 -4.14
C ARG A 36 -25.97 24.16 -3.77
N VAL A 37 -25.89 24.48 -2.48
CA VAL A 37 -25.43 25.81 -2.03
C VAL A 37 -24.02 26.11 -2.52
N ILE A 38 -23.11 25.14 -2.48
CA ILE A 38 -21.75 25.31 -3.04
C ILE A 38 -21.82 25.50 -4.56
N ALA A 39 -22.56 24.66 -5.28
CA ALA A 39 -22.68 24.70 -6.74
C ALA A 39 -23.24 26.05 -7.26
N GLU A 40 -24.31 26.55 -6.64
CA GLU A 40 -24.97 27.82 -7.00
C GLU A 40 -24.08 29.05 -6.72
N ASN A 41 -23.17 28.91 -5.77
CA ASN A 41 -22.21 29.94 -5.37
C ASN A 41 -20.81 29.67 -5.92
N SER A 42 -20.68 28.85 -6.96
CA SER A 42 -19.42 28.58 -7.66
C SER A 42 -19.46 29.00 -9.13
N ASN A 43 -18.32 29.45 -9.65
CA ASN A 43 -18.07 29.61 -11.08
C ASN A 43 -17.35 28.37 -11.62
N VAL A 44 -17.48 28.13 -12.93
CA VAL A 44 -16.65 27.16 -13.64
C VAL A 44 -16.03 27.84 -14.84
N ASP A 45 -14.70 27.77 -14.93
CA ASP A 45 -13.90 28.40 -15.95
C ASP A 45 -12.92 27.39 -16.56
N SER A 46 -12.68 27.54 -17.86
CA SER A 46 -11.64 26.81 -18.59
C SER A 46 -10.38 27.65 -18.74
N TYR A 47 -9.25 26.94 -18.68
CA TYR A 47 -7.89 27.46 -18.75
C TYR A 47 -7.10 26.66 -19.78
N LYS A 48 -6.34 27.33 -20.64
CA LYS A 48 -5.39 26.69 -21.53
C LYS A 48 -4.09 26.39 -20.79
N LYS A 49 -3.31 25.44 -21.33
CA LYS A 49 -1.93 25.22 -20.86
C LYS A 49 -1.15 26.55 -20.80
N GLY A 50 -0.56 26.83 -19.64
CA GLY A 50 0.21 28.05 -19.35
C GLY A 50 -0.62 29.20 -18.77
N ASP A 51 -1.95 29.13 -18.77
CA ASP A 51 -2.77 30.17 -18.14
C ASP A 51 -2.52 30.19 -16.63
N ILE A 52 -2.49 31.40 -16.05
CA ILE A 52 -2.33 31.60 -14.60
C ILE A 52 -3.70 31.74 -13.96
N ILE A 53 -3.99 30.87 -12.99
CA ILE A 53 -5.22 30.85 -12.22
C ILE A 53 -5.17 31.92 -11.14
N PHE A 54 -4.10 31.92 -10.34
CA PHE A 54 -3.81 32.98 -9.38
C PHE A 54 -2.31 33.22 -9.21
N ASN A 55 -1.97 34.38 -8.67
CA ASN A 55 -0.60 34.75 -8.29
C ASN A 55 -0.52 35.09 -6.80
N GLN A 56 0.71 35.16 -6.29
CA GLN A 56 1.07 35.46 -4.90
C GLN A 56 0.58 36.80 -4.32
N TYR A 57 0.05 37.71 -5.13
CA TYR A 57 -0.44 39.01 -4.65
C TYR A 57 -1.97 39.05 -4.67
N GLN A 58 -2.63 38.02 -5.18
CA GLN A 58 -4.07 37.90 -5.09
C GLN A 58 -4.50 37.51 -3.67
N LYS A 59 -5.62 38.09 -3.25
CA LYS A 59 -6.28 37.73 -1.99
C LYS A 59 -6.65 36.25 -2.02
N GLY A 60 -6.29 35.52 -0.97
CA GLY A 60 -6.72 34.14 -0.80
C GLY A 60 -8.13 34.11 -0.23
N ASP A 61 -9.16 34.30 -1.04
CA ASP A 61 -10.56 34.27 -0.60
C ASP A 61 -11.37 33.13 -1.24
N ARG A 62 -10.69 32.23 -1.96
CA ARG A 62 -11.27 31.17 -2.77
C ARG A 62 -10.49 29.89 -2.68
N PHE A 63 -11.20 28.78 -2.77
CA PHE A 63 -10.62 27.50 -3.15
C PHE A 63 -11.05 27.12 -4.57
N TYR A 64 -10.27 26.24 -5.17
CA TYR A 64 -10.43 25.76 -6.53
C TYR A 64 -10.53 24.24 -6.52
N LEU A 65 -11.46 23.66 -7.27
CA LEU A 65 -11.61 22.23 -7.51
C LEU A 65 -11.35 21.94 -8.99
N ILE A 66 -10.43 21.03 -9.27
CA ILE A 66 -10.08 20.65 -10.64
C ILE A 66 -11.12 19.65 -11.14
N LEU A 67 -11.95 20.04 -12.10
CA LEU A 67 -12.94 19.16 -12.73
C LEU A 67 -12.29 18.31 -13.82
N LYS A 68 -11.34 18.89 -14.54
CA LYS A 68 -10.55 18.24 -15.59
C LYS A 68 -9.19 18.93 -15.70
N GLY A 69 -8.18 18.16 -16.06
CA GLY A 69 -6.85 18.68 -16.33
C GLY A 69 -5.93 18.58 -15.11
N ASN A 70 -4.88 19.40 -15.13
CA ASN A 70 -3.81 19.41 -14.14
C ASN A 70 -3.33 20.85 -13.90
N ILE A 71 -3.05 21.16 -12.63
CA ILE A 71 -2.58 22.45 -12.15
C ILE A 71 -1.25 22.28 -11.42
N ILE A 72 -0.27 23.09 -11.78
CA ILE A 72 1.01 23.16 -11.08
C ILE A 72 1.05 24.39 -10.17
N ILE A 73 1.54 24.20 -8.96
CA ILE A 73 1.85 25.27 -8.00
C ILE A 73 3.34 25.55 -8.09
N LEU A 74 3.68 26.79 -8.43
CA LEU A 74 5.04 27.26 -8.59
C LEU A 74 5.42 28.18 -7.43
N SER A 75 6.66 28.05 -6.98
CA SER A 75 7.31 28.97 -6.04
C SER A 75 7.35 30.36 -6.64
N SER A 76 7.05 31.34 -5.80
CA SER A 76 7.03 32.72 -6.24
C SER A 76 8.41 33.36 -6.36
N GLU A 77 9.43 32.75 -5.74
CA GLU A 77 10.80 33.25 -5.72
C GLU A 77 11.58 32.84 -6.98
N ASP A 78 11.41 31.59 -7.43
CA ASP A 78 12.22 30.98 -8.48
C ASP A 78 11.42 30.18 -9.52
N ASN A 79 10.08 30.21 -9.47
CA ASN A 79 9.19 29.42 -10.33
C ASN A 79 9.44 27.90 -10.29
N THR A 80 10.05 27.37 -9.22
CA THR A 80 10.17 25.92 -9.05
C THR A 80 8.83 25.27 -8.76
N ALA A 81 8.61 24.05 -9.26
CA ALA A 81 7.39 23.31 -9.00
C ALA A 81 7.33 22.85 -7.54
N LEU A 82 6.39 23.39 -6.77
CA LEU A 82 6.15 23.03 -5.37
C LEU A 82 5.19 21.85 -5.23
N ALA A 83 4.19 21.78 -6.11
CA ALA A 83 3.18 20.73 -6.10
C ALA A 83 2.46 20.63 -7.45
N GLU A 84 1.90 19.47 -7.73
CA GLU A 84 1.06 19.21 -8.90
C GLU A 84 -0.26 18.63 -8.42
N PHE A 85 -1.37 19.14 -8.96
CA PHE A 85 -2.72 18.75 -8.58
C PHE A 85 -3.49 18.26 -9.80
N VAL A 86 -4.26 17.19 -9.64
CA VAL A 86 -5.01 16.53 -10.72
C VAL A 86 -6.52 16.65 -10.54
N ALA A 87 -7.28 16.22 -11.55
CA ALA A 87 -8.74 16.19 -11.50
C ALA A 87 -9.28 15.48 -10.24
N GLY A 88 -10.23 16.14 -9.56
CA GLY A 88 -10.79 15.72 -8.27
C GLY A 88 -10.07 16.30 -7.05
N GLU A 89 -8.91 16.93 -7.23
CA GLU A 89 -8.18 17.62 -6.16
C GLU A 89 -8.50 19.10 -6.09
N MET A 90 -8.19 19.69 -4.94
CA MET A 90 -8.41 21.10 -4.66
C MET A 90 -7.12 21.80 -4.25
N PHE A 91 -7.09 23.10 -4.50
CA PHE A 91 -6.00 23.99 -4.12
C PHE A 91 -6.51 25.40 -3.77
N GLY A 92 -5.65 26.22 -3.16
CA GLY A 92 -5.95 27.61 -2.75
C GLY A 92 -6.75 27.75 -1.44
N GLU A 93 -7.21 26.64 -0.87
CA GLU A 93 -8.01 26.61 0.37
C GLU A 93 -7.25 27.12 1.58
N THR A 94 -5.92 26.93 1.63
CA THR A 94 -5.11 27.35 2.77
C THR A 94 -5.16 28.87 2.97
N ALA A 95 -5.01 29.62 1.89
CA ALA A 95 -5.06 31.08 1.95
C ALA A 95 -6.48 31.56 2.35
N MET A 96 -7.53 30.90 1.84
CA MET A 96 -8.93 31.15 2.22
C MET A 96 -9.20 30.89 3.71
N ILE A 97 -8.67 29.80 4.27
CA ILE A 97 -8.88 29.43 5.69
C ILE A 97 -8.10 30.35 6.62
N THR A 98 -6.88 30.71 6.25
CA THR A 98 -5.97 31.54 7.08
C THR A 98 -6.23 33.03 6.94
N GLY A 99 -7.01 33.45 5.94
CA GLY A 99 -7.25 34.86 5.63
C GLY A 99 -6.01 35.57 5.07
N GLN A 100 -5.04 34.82 4.56
CA GLN A 100 -3.80 35.35 3.99
C GLN A 100 -3.92 35.54 2.48
N ASN A 101 -2.98 36.28 1.90
CA ASN A 101 -2.81 36.30 0.44
C ASN A 101 -2.27 34.95 -0.04
N GLN A 102 -2.43 34.67 -1.33
CA GLN A 102 -1.74 33.53 -1.94
C GLN A 102 -0.22 33.68 -1.76
N ASN A 103 0.52 32.59 -1.59
CA ASN A 103 1.98 32.62 -1.44
C ASN A 103 2.72 31.94 -2.61
N ALA A 104 1.96 31.49 -3.61
CA ALA A 104 2.44 30.74 -4.76
C ALA A 104 1.72 31.18 -6.05
N ILE A 105 2.22 30.71 -7.19
CA ILE A 105 1.58 30.89 -8.49
C ILE A 105 0.92 29.57 -8.89
N ALA A 106 -0.39 29.59 -9.19
CA ALA A 106 -1.08 28.45 -9.76
C ALA A 106 -1.21 28.61 -11.27
N SER A 107 -0.71 27.64 -12.03
CA SER A 107 -0.77 27.64 -13.49
C SER A 107 -1.31 26.32 -14.04
N ALA A 108 -2.04 26.40 -15.14
CA ALA A 108 -2.57 25.24 -15.84
C ALA A 108 -1.44 24.50 -16.59
N ASN A 109 -1.13 23.27 -16.18
CA ASN A 109 -0.10 22.46 -16.83
C ASN A 109 -0.59 21.85 -18.16
N GLU A 110 -1.91 21.76 -18.31
CA GLU A 110 -2.61 21.37 -19.54
C GLU A 110 -3.93 22.15 -19.69
N ASN A 111 -4.76 21.81 -20.68
CA ASN A 111 -6.09 22.40 -20.78
C ASN A 111 -6.97 21.89 -19.63
N SER A 112 -7.39 22.80 -18.76
CA SER A 112 -8.01 22.49 -17.47
C SER A 112 -9.37 23.17 -17.31
N VAL A 113 -10.27 22.52 -16.59
CA VAL A 113 -11.59 23.02 -16.21
C VAL A 113 -11.66 23.06 -14.70
N ILE A 114 -11.93 24.24 -14.14
CA ILE A 114 -11.80 24.49 -12.71
C ILE A 114 -13.08 25.12 -12.18
N LEU A 115 -13.57 24.56 -11.08
CA LEU A 115 -14.63 25.15 -10.27
C LEU A 115 -14.00 26.04 -9.19
N SER A 116 -14.40 27.31 -9.12
CA SER A 116 -13.94 28.24 -8.08
C SER A 116 -15.08 28.63 -7.15
N PHE A 117 -14.84 28.52 -5.84
CA PHE A 117 -15.78 28.96 -4.80
C PHE A 117 -15.08 29.91 -3.82
N PRO A 118 -15.72 31.02 -3.41
CA PRO A 118 -16.99 31.57 -3.91
C PRO A 118 -16.94 32.04 -5.38
N LYS A 119 -18.09 32.26 -6.03
CA LYS A 119 -18.18 32.90 -7.35
C LYS A 119 -17.80 34.38 -7.33
N ASP A 120 -17.54 34.95 -8.50
CA ASP A 120 -17.02 36.33 -8.62
C ASP A 120 -17.94 37.33 -7.93
N GLY A 121 -17.34 38.32 -7.25
CA GLY A 121 -18.08 39.38 -6.56
C GLY A 121 -18.80 38.93 -5.28
N LYS A 122 -18.58 37.69 -4.82
CA LYS A 122 -19.03 37.22 -3.51
C LYS A 122 -17.81 37.01 -2.61
N CYS A 123 -17.85 37.55 -1.40
CA CYS A 123 -16.86 37.20 -0.38
C CYS A 123 -17.30 35.94 0.36
N ALA A 124 -16.33 35.13 0.78
CA ALA A 124 -16.60 33.97 1.64
C ALA A 124 -17.36 34.38 2.90
N SER A 125 -16.99 35.52 3.50
CA SER A 125 -17.65 36.15 4.65
C SER A 125 -19.14 36.44 4.44
N ASP A 126 -19.53 36.89 3.25
CA ASP A 126 -20.93 37.25 2.96
C ASP A 126 -21.80 36.01 2.80
N LEU A 127 -21.22 34.92 2.31
CA LEU A 127 -21.88 33.63 2.24
C LEU A 127 -22.07 33.00 3.63
N LEU A 128 -21.22 33.34 4.61
CA LEU A 128 -21.37 32.90 6.02
C LEU A 128 -22.70 33.34 6.62
N ALA A 129 -23.09 34.59 6.35
CA ALA A 129 -24.30 35.19 6.93
C ALA A 129 -25.58 34.50 6.43
N GLY A 130 -25.57 33.96 5.19
CA GLY A 130 -26.74 33.32 4.58
C GLY A 130 -26.84 31.81 4.77
N ASN A 131 -25.72 31.11 5.05
CA ASN A 131 -25.65 29.64 5.02
C ASN A 131 -24.69 29.07 6.09
N LEU A 132 -24.90 29.45 7.35
CA LEU A 132 -24.00 29.07 8.46
C LEU A 132 -23.80 27.55 8.61
N SER A 133 -24.83 26.75 8.35
CA SER A 133 -24.77 25.28 8.41
C SER A 133 -23.84 24.67 7.36
N VAL A 134 -23.87 25.19 6.13
CA VAL A 134 -23.03 24.75 5.01
C VAL A 134 -21.57 25.08 5.30
N TYR A 135 -21.30 26.27 5.85
CA TYR A 135 -19.94 26.65 6.20
C TYR A 135 -19.38 25.85 7.39
N ALA A 136 -20.20 25.58 8.41
CA ALA A 136 -19.80 24.70 9.51
C ALA A 136 -19.43 23.30 8.98
N HIS A 137 -20.17 22.78 8.00
CA HIS A 137 -19.82 21.55 7.31
C HIS A 137 -18.51 21.70 6.51
N LEU A 138 -18.30 22.81 5.78
CA LEU A 138 -17.05 23.06 5.05
C LEU A 138 -15.84 23.00 5.99
N LEU A 139 -15.87 23.77 7.09
CA LEU A 139 -14.80 23.80 8.09
C LEU A 139 -14.56 22.41 8.70
N LYS A 140 -15.64 21.71 9.09
CA LYS A 140 -15.54 20.34 9.60
C LYS A 140 -14.87 19.40 8.59
N SER A 141 -15.27 19.49 7.32
CA SER A 141 -14.68 18.70 6.23
C SER A 141 -13.21 19.02 6.00
N PHE A 142 -12.82 20.29 6.05
CA PHE A 142 -11.41 20.70 5.97
C PHE A 142 -10.60 20.14 7.13
N LEU A 143 -11.07 20.29 8.37
CA LEU A 143 -10.41 19.75 9.56
C LEU A 143 -10.21 18.23 9.46
N ILE A 144 -11.25 17.49 9.05
CA ILE A 144 -11.16 16.03 8.88
C ILE A 144 -10.14 15.68 7.79
N THR A 145 -10.15 16.40 6.67
CA THR A 145 -9.26 16.12 5.52
C THR A 145 -7.80 16.40 5.86
N VAL A 146 -7.52 17.55 6.49
CA VAL A 146 -6.18 17.90 6.96
C VAL A 146 -5.70 16.90 8.01
N ALA A 147 -6.53 16.58 9.02
CA ALA A 147 -6.16 15.60 10.04
C ALA A 147 -5.86 14.21 9.45
N LYS A 148 -6.63 13.76 8.45
CA LYS A 148 -6.35 12.51 7.73
C LYS A 148 -5.02 12.56 6.98
N ARG A 149 -4.74 13.66 6.27
CA ARG A 149 -3.47 13.88 5.55
C ARG A 149 -2.29 13.88 6.51
N THR A 150 -2.37 14.62 7.62
CA THR A 150 -1.32 14.66 8.65
C THR A 150 -1.08 13.29 9.29
N ARG A 151 -2.14 12.54 9.62
CA ARG A 151 -2.00 11.17 10.14
C ARG A 151 -1.30 10.26 9.13
N LYS A 152 -1.72 10.29 7.86
CA LYS A 152 -1.10 9.48 6.81
C LYS A 152 0.38 9.82 6.63
N ALA A 153 0.72 11.12 6.59
CA ALA A 153 2.11 11.57 6.51
C ALA A 153 2.93 11.09 7.71
N ASN A 154 2.39 11.23 8.93
CA ASN A 154 3.06 10.77 10.15
C ASN A 154 3.23 9.24 10.19
N THR A 155 2.27 8.46 9.69
CA THR A 155 2.39 7.01 9.56
C THR A 155 3.52 6.65 8.60
N LEU A 156 3.58 7.27 7.42
CA LEU A 156 4.64 7.01 6.44
C LEU A 156 6.03 7.41 6.96
N ILE A 157 6.13 8.51 7.70
CA ILE A 157 7.37 8.93 8.36
C ILE A 157 7.79 7.92 9.43
N LYS A 158 6.83 7.43 10.23
CA LYS A 158 7.10 6.45 11.29
C LYS A 158 7.54 5.10 10.73
N GLU A 159 6.89 4.63 9.67
CA GLU A 159 7.21 3.35 9.01
C GLU A 159 8.58 3.38 8.31
N ASN A 160 8.96 4.52 7.73
CA ASN A 160 10.27 4.70 7.09
C ASN A 160 11.40 5.10 8.05
N SER A 161 11.13 5.19 9.36
CA SER A 161 12.18 5.49 10.34
C SER A 161 13.15 4.31 10.45
N PRO A 162 14.49 4.52 10.38
CA PRO A 162 15.47 3.44 10.55
C PRO A 162 15.31 2.69 11.88
N LEU A 163 14.88 3.39 12.94
CA LEU A 163 14.58 2.77 14.23
C LEU A 163 13.39 1.81 14.13
N MET A 164 12.36 2.16 13.37
CA MET A 164 11.20 1.29 13.17
C MET A 164 11.57 0.06 12.34
N GLN A 165 12.42 0.21 11.32
CA GLN A 165 12.95 -0.90 10.53
C GLN A 165 13.80 -1.85 11.39
N GLU A 166 14.68 -1.31 12.24
CA GLU A 166 15.49 -2.12 13.16
C GLU A 166 14.60 -2.85 14.18
N LEU A 167 13.61 -2.17 14.75
CA LEU A 167 12.63 -2.80 15.65
C LEU A 167 11.84 -3.90 14.93
N GLN A 168 11.40 -3.67 13.69
CA GLN A 168 10.74 -4.70 12.90
C GLN A 168 11.66 -5.90 12.65
N LYS A 169 12.94 -5.67 12.34
CA LYS A 169 13.92 -6.75 12.18
C LYS A 169 14.15 -7.51 13.49
N GLN A 170 14.14 -6.83 14.62
CA GLN A 170 14.28 -7.47 15.94
C GLN A 170 13.05 -8.29 16.35
N VAL A 171 11.86 -7.81 16.02
CA VAL A 171 10.58 -8.47 16.36
C VAL A 171 10.28 -9.61 15.40
N TYR A 172 10.45 -9.39 14.10
CA TYR A 172 10.02 -10.31 13.05
C TYR A 172 11.16 -11.07 12.38
N GLY A 173 12.43 -10.72 12.63
CA GLY A 173 13.57 -11.47 12.09
C GLY A 173 13.90 -12.69 12.93
N ASP A 174 14.12 -13.83 12.28
CA ASP A 174 14.76 -14.99 12.88
C ASP A 174 16.27 -14.76 12.99
N LYS A 175 16.80 -14.93 14.20
CA LYS A 175 18.21 -14.61 14.51
C LYS A 175 19.22 -15.53 13.85
N LEU A 176 18.83 -16.77 13.49
CA LEU A 176 19.74 -17.75 12.92
C LEU A 176 19.87 -17.60 11.40
N THR A 177 18.74 -17.38 10.73
CA THR A 177 18.64 -17.40 9.27
C THR A 177 18.55 -16.01 8.66
N GLY A 178 18.15 -14.99 9.44
CA GLY A 178 17.84 -13.66 8.93
C GLY A 178 16.51 -13.55 8.17
N LEU A 179 15.80 -14.67 8.01
CA LEU A 179 14.45 -14.71 7.43
C LEU A 179 13.43 -14.11 8.39
N LEU A 180 12.18 -13.97 7.94
CA LEU A 180 11.09 -13.62 8.85
C LEU A 180 10.78 -14.80 9.77
N ASN A 181 10.20 -14.53 10.92
CA ASN A 181 9.84 -15.55 11.91
C ASN A 181 8.33 -15.84 11.86
N LYS A 182 7.91 -16.83 12.64
CA LYS A 182 6.51 -17.22 12.77
C LYS A 182 5.58 -16.07 13.16
N ALA A 183 6.01 -15.16 14.04
CA ALA A 183 5.16 -14.04 14.48
C ALA A 183 4.78 -13.14 13.30
N TYR A 184 5.69 -12.94 12.34
CA TYR A 184 5.36 -12.21 11.12
C TYR A 184 4.22 -12.87 10.35
N LEU A 185 4.29 -14.19 10.14
CA LEU A 185 3.25 -14.94 9.43
C LEU A 185 1.90 -14.84 10.14
N ASP A 186 1.88 -15.11 11.45
CA ASP A 186 0.65 -15.12 12.26
C ASP A 186 -0.05 -13.73 12.25
N GLU A 187 0.72 -12.64 12.30
CA GLU A 187 0.17 -11.28 12.32
C GLU A 187 -0.21 -10.75 10.92
N ASN A 188 0.49 -11.15 9.86
CA ASN A 188 0.32 -10.56 8.53
C ASN A 188 -0.54 -11.38 7.58
N ILE A 189 -0.79 -12.67 7.83
CA ILE A 189 -1.59 -13.53 6.94
C ILE A 189 -2.99 -12.96 6.64
N SER A 190 -3.60 -12.29 7.61
CA SER A 190 -4.93 -11.65 7.45
C SER A 190 -4.92 -10.53 6.40
N ASN A 191 -3.76 -9.90 6.16
CA ASN A 191 -3.63 -8.91 5.09
C ASN A 191 -3.56 -9.60 3.71
N PHE A 192 -2.86 -10.73 3.61
CA PHE A 192 -2.78 -11.52 2.37
C PHE A 192 -4.12 -12.17 1.99
N MET A 193 -4.97 -12.50 2.97
CA MET A 193 -6.34 -12.98 2.72
C MET A 193 -7.23 -11.99 1.98
N LYS A 194 -6.89 -10.69 1.93
CA LYS A 194 -7.69 -9.70 1.20
C LYS A 194 -7.51 -9.78 -0.32
N THR A 195 -6.41 -10.37 -0.78
CA THR A 195 -6.00 -10.38 -2.20
C THR A 195 -5.82 -11.78 -2.78
N GLY A 196 -5.71 -12.81 -1.93
CA GLY A 196 -5.35 -14.17 -2.35
C GLY A 196 -3.84 -14.40 -2.27
N PHE A 197 -3.45 -15.61 -1.86
CA PHE A 197 -2.05 -16.02 -1.70
C PHE A 197 -1.91 -17.54 -1.73
N SER A 198 -0.69 -18.02 -1.96
CA SER A 198 -0.31 -19.41 -1.70
C SER A 198 0.67 -19.48 -0.53
N LEU A 199 0.55 -20.53 0.27
CA LEU A 199 1.44 -20.84 1.39
C LEU A 199 2.06 -22.20 1.13
N ILE A 200 3.39 -22.21 1.09
CA ILE A 200 4.19 -23.42 0.94
C ILE A 200 4.94 -23.62 2.25
N MET A 201 4.57 -24.64 3.03
CA MET A 201 5.32 -25.07 4.21
C MET A 201 6.29 -26.17 3.80
N MET A 202 7.50 -26.18 4.35
CA MET A 202 8.52 -27.17 4.00
C MET A 202 9.34 -27.61 5.21
N LYS A 203 9.73 -28.89 5.20
CA LYS A 203 10.54 -29.50 6.25
C LYS A 203 11.54 -30.49 5.65
N PRO A 204 12.82 -30.47 6.06
CA PRO A 204 13.74 -31.53 5.71
C PRO A 204 13.45 -32.82 6.48
N ASP A 205 13.32 -33.93 5.76
CA ASP A 205 12.83 -35.21 6.30
C ASP A 205 13.88 -35.92 7.18
N ASN A 206 15.14 -35.85 6.77
CA ASN A 206 16.26 -36.56 7.37
C ASN A 206 17.16 -35.64 8.22
N PHE A 207 16.71 -34.43 8.55
CA PHE A 207 17.48 -33.43 9.30
C PHE A 207 17.98 -33.91 10.68
N LYS A 208 17.22 -34.81 11.34
CA LYS A 208 17.62 -35.36 12.63
C LYS A 208 18.95 -36.11 12.54
N ALA A 209 19.22 -36.79 11.42
CA ALA A 209 20.49 -37.50 11.21
C ALA A 209 21.68 -36.53 11.20
N ILE A 210 21.49 -35.29 10.73
CA ILE A 210 22.53 -34.25 10.77
C ILE A 210 22.84 -33.88 12.21
N ASN A 211 21.82 -33.59 13.02
CA ASN A 211 22.00 -33.23 14.43
C ASN A 211 22.64 -34.37 15.23
N ASP A 212 22.16 -35.60 15.03
CA ASP A 212 22.62 -36.77 15.79
C ASP A 212 24.07 -37.15 15.43
N THR A 213 24.50 -36.89 14.18
CA THR A 213 25.84 -37.26 13.69
C THR A 213 26.88 -36.15 13.86
N TYR A 214 26.50 -34.90 13.58
CA TYR A 214 27.43 -33.77 13.48
C TYR A 214 27.22 -32.72 14.58
N GLY A 215 26.23 -32.91 15.45
CA GLY A 215 25.90 -32.01 16.54
C GLY A 215 24.99 -30.85 16.11
N HIS A 216 24.37 -30.23 17.11
CA HIS A 216 23.41 -29.14 16.91
C HIS A 216 24.02 -27.89 16.26
N GLU A 217 25.30 -27.58 16.52
CA GLU A 217 25.97 -26.43 15.88
C GLU A 217 26.02 -26.57 14.36
N LYS A 218 26.31 -27.78 13.86
CA LYS A 218 26.31 -28.08 12.43
C LYS A 218 24.90 -28.09 11.85
N GLY A 219 23.91 -28.56 12.62
CA GLY A 219 22.50 -28.43 12.28
C GLY A 219 22.09 -26.97 12.10
N ASP A 220 22.40 -26.10 13.06
CA ASP A 220 22.08 -24.68 12.99
C ASP A 220 22.76 -23.99 11.80
N ALA A 221 24.01 -24.35 11.51
CA ALA A 221 24.71 -23.88 10.32
C ALA A 221 24.02 -24.34 9.03
N CYS A 222 23.52 -25.59 8.97
CA CYS A 222 22.75 -26.08 7.83
C CYS A 222 21.43 -25.31 7.66
N ILE A 223 20.73 -25.00 8.76
CA ILE A 223 19.48 -24.21 8.71
C ILE A 223 19.76 -22.81 8.18
N ALA A 224 20.82 -22.15 8.66
CA ALA A 224 21.24 -20.85 8.16
C ALA A 224 21.59 -20.91 6.66
N PHE A 225 22.29 -21.97 6.23
CA PHE A 225 22.65 -22.17 4.83
C PHE A 225 21.41 -22.37 3.94
N ILE A 226 20.46 -23.23 4.34
CA ILE A 226 19.19 -23.42 3.64
C ILE A 226 18.44 -22.09 3.51
N GLY A 227 18.33 -21.32 4.60
CA GLY A 227 17.68 -20.01 4.59
C GLY A 227 18.31 -19.05 3.60
N SER A 228 19.65 -18.95 3.59
CA SER A 228 20.37 -18.11 2.62
C SER A 228 20.15 -18.55 1.17
N ARG A 229 20.10 -19.86 0.90
CA ARG A 229 19.86 -20.39 -0.45
C ARG A 229 18.45 -20.07 -0.94
N LEU A 230 17.45 -20.21 -0.07
CA LEU A 230 16.08 -19.81 -0.35
C LEU A 230 15.99 -18.32 -0.70
N SER A 231 16.67 -17.44 0.07
CA SER A 231 16.69 -16.00 -0.20
C SER A 231 17.36 -15.62 -1.51
N CYS A 232 18.39 -16.35 -1.95
CA CYS A 232 19.03 -16.08 -3.24
C CYS A 232 18.20 -16.54 -4.43
N PHE A 233 17.37 -17.57 -4.22
CA PHE A 233 16.65 -18.24 -5.28
C PHE A 233 15.26 -17.65 -5.56
N LEU A 234 14.59 -17.12 -4.54
CA LEU A 234 13.22 -16.62 -4.64
C LEU A 234 13.18 -15.11 -4.90
N ASP A 235 12.22 -14.70 -5.73
CA ASP A 235 12.01 -13.30 -6.11
C ASP A 235 11.59 -12.43 -4.91
N THR A 236 11.81 -11.11 -5.03
CA THR A 236 11.51 -10.12 -3.98
C THR A 236 10.04 -10.04 -3.56
N GLU A 237 9.12 -10.60 -4.35
CA GLU A 237 7.69 -10.67 -4.01
C GLU A 237 7.34 -11.85 -3.08
N SER A 238 8.27 -12.80 -2.90
CA SER A 238 8.08 -13.95 -2.01
C SER A 238 8.47 -13.58 -0.57
N VAL A 239 7.59 -13.90 0.37
CA VAL A 239 7.86 -13.72 1.80
C VAL A 239 8.42 -15.02 2.37
N LEU A 240 9.68 -14.98 2.79
CA LEU A 240 10.40 -16.12 3.36
C LEU A 240 10.39 -16.12 4.87
N ILE A 241 9.94 -17.22 5.47
CA ILE A 241 9.75 -17.36 6.90
C ILE A 241 10.43 -18.63 7.41
N ARG A 242 11.17 -18.55 8.51
CA ARG A 242 11.50 -19.71 9.34
C ARG A 242 10.35 -19.93 10.33
N TYR A 243 9.57 -20.98 10.10
CA TYR A 243 8.34 -21.23 10.86
C TYR A 243 8.65 -21.78 12.25
N GLN A 244 9.34 -22.92 12.34
CA GLN A 244 9.70 -23.53 13.61
C GLN A 244 10.87 -24.50 13.47
N GLY A 245 11.93 -24.32 14.27
CA GLY A 245 13.07 -25.23 14.27
C GLY A 245 13.75 -25.32 12.89
N ASN A 246 13.54 -26.43 12.19
CA ASN A 246 14.06 -26.68 10.83
C ASN A 246 12.99 -26.52 9.72
N GLU A 247 11.83 -25.96 10.05
CA GLU A 247 10.71 -25.75 9.12
C GLU A 247 10.74 -24.34 8.56
N PHE A 248 10.47 -24.24 7.26
CA PHE A 248 10.40 -22.99 6.53
C PHE A 248 9.03 -22.83 5.88
N ALA A 249 8.67 -21.58 5.58
CA ALA A 249 7.48 -21.26 4.84
C ALA A 249 7.79 -20.21 3.77
N VAL A 250 7.10 -20.32 2.64
CA VAL A 250 7.08 -19.31 1.58
C VAL A 250 5.65 -18.88 1.39
N LEU A 251 5.42 -17.56 1.44
CA LEU A 251 4.14 -16.97 1.14
C LEU A 251 4.28 -16.13 -0.13
N THR A 252 3.45 -16.42 -1.14
CA THR A 252 3.45 -15.70 -2.42
C THR A 252 2.06 -15.09 -2.70
N PRO A 253 1.97 -13.80 -3.05
CA PRO A 253 0.70 -13.18 -3.37
C PRO A 253 0.18 -13.61 -4.75
N ASN A 254 -1.15 -13.78 -4.87
CA ASN A 254 -1.86 -13.86 -6.15
C ASN A 254 -1.31 -14.88 -7.18
N GLN A 255 -1.03 -16.10 -6.74
CA GLN A 255 -0.60 -17.21 -7.63
C GLN A 255 -1.74 -18.18 -7.92
N SER A 256 -1.79 -18.69 -9.15
CA SER A 256 -2.65 -19.84 -9.51
C SER A 256 -2.12 -21.14 -8.89
N ARG A 257 -2.95 -22.17 -8.85
CA ARG A 257 -2.56 -23.49 -8.35
C ARG A 257 -1.38 -24.09 -9.10
N GLU A 258 -1.37 -23.96 -10.42
CA GLU A 258 -0.29 -24.44 -11.28
C GLU A 258 1.01 -23.71 -11.00
N GLN A 259 0.95 -22.39 -10.75
CA GLN A 259 2.11 -21.58 -10.39
C GLN A 259 2.67 -21.96 -9.02
N ALA A 260 1.80 -22.15 -8.02
CA ALA A 260 2.20 -22.57 -6.68
C ALA A 260 2.81 -23.99 -6.71
N ALA A 261 2.23 -24.91 -7.48
CA ALA A 261 2.76 -26.25 -7.68
C ALA A 261 4.14 -26.25 -8.36
N ALA A 262 4.29 -25.48 -9.45
CA ALA A 262 5.56 -25.33 -10.13
C ALA A 262 6.63 -24.72 -9.21
N LEU A 263 6.27 -23.73 -8.40
CA LEU A 263 7.17 -23.13 -7.42
C LEU A 263 7.59 -24.14 -6.34
N ALA A 264 6.67 -24.92 -5.81
CA ALA A 264 6.96 -25.95 -4.82
C ALA A 264 7.93 -27.01 -5.37
N GLU A 265 7.70 -27.50 -6.60
CA GLU A 265 8.61 -28.45 -7.26
C GLU A 265 10.00 -27.85 -7.49
N LYS A 266 10.05 -26.59 -7.89
CA LYS A 266 11.31 -25.87 -8.10
C LYS A 266 12.08 -25.72 -6.78
N ILE A 267 11.41 -25.32 -5.70
CA ILE A 267 12.00 -25.22 -4.36
C ILE A 267 12.51 -26.58 -3.89
N LYS A 268 11.69 -27.63 -4.02
CA LYS A 268 12.04 -28.99 -3.62
C LYS A 268 13.31 -29.44 -4.36
N SER A 269 13.32 -29.34 -5.69
CA SER A 269 14.45 -29.76 -6.52
C SER A 269 15.74 -29.02 -6.16
N GLU A 270 15.68 -27.71 -5.94
CA GLU A 270 16.84 -26.89 -5.57
C GLU A 270 17.40 -27.24 -4.18
N LEU A 271 16.52 -27.53 -3.21
CA LEU A 271 16.93 -27.88 -1.86
C LEU A 271 17.42 -29.32 -1.74
N GLU A 272 16.89 -30.25 -2.52
CA GLU A 272 17.38 -31.64 -2.56
C GLU A 272 18.71 -31.77 -3.32
N ALA A 273 18.94 -30.90 -4.31
CA ALA A 273 20.22 -30.79 -5.01
C ALA A 273 21.26 -29.94 -4.25
N LEU A 274 20.91 -29.39 -3.08
CA LEU A 274 21.79 -28.50 -2.34
C LEU A 274 22.96 -29.27 -1.72
N ASP A 275 24.18 -28.94 -2.17
CA ASP A 275 25.39 -29.45 -1.55
C ASP A 275 25.63 -28.78 -0.18
N ILE A 276 25.37 -29.53 0.89
CA ILE A 276 25.61 -29.09 2.27
C ILE A 276 26.98 -29.52 2.82
N SER A 277 27.81 -30.19 2.01
CA SER A 277 29.15 -30.64 2.39
C SER A 277 30.06 -29.51 2.90
N PRO A 278 30.01 -28.26 2.37
CA PRO A 278 30.78 -27.15 2.91
C PRO A 278 30.46 -26.81 4.38
N VAL A 279 29.27 -27.20 4.85
CA VAL A 279 28.81 -26.93 6.22
C VAL A 279 29.17 -28.08 7.15
N ILE A 280 28.91 -29.32 6.74
CA ILE A 280 29.05 -30.52 7.59
C ILE A 280 30.36 -31.30 7.39
N ASN A 281 31.15 -30.97 6.36
CA ASN A 281 32.36 -31.69 5.94
C ASN A 281 32.12 -33.16 5.57
N ALA A 282 30.97 -33.47 5.00
CA ALA A 282 30.57 -34.82 4.58
C ALA A 282 29.50 -34.75 3.49
N ASP A 283 29.45 -35.77 2.64
CA ASP A 283 28.38 -35.92 1.66
C ASP A 283 27.08 -36.28 2.38
N PHE A 284 26.03 -35.50 2.15
CA PHE A 284 24.70 -35.76 2.70
C PHE A 284 23.62 -35.26 1.75
N ASN A 285 22.75 -36.17 1.33
CA ASN A 285 21.61 -35.83 0.50
C ASN A 285 20.42 -35.47 1.38
N LEU A 286 20.00 -34.21 1.31
CA LEU A 286 18.81 -33.73 2.00
C LEU A 286 17.57 -34.12 1.19
N SER A 287 16.52 -34.65 1.85
CA SER A 287 15.20 -34.76 1.23
C SER A 287 14.22 -33.81 1.89
N MET A 288 13.28 -33.29 1.12
CA MET A 288 12.35 -32.25 1.58
C MET A 288 10.90 -32.67 1.31
N SER A 289 10.06 -32.61 2.34
CA SER A 289 8.61 -32.67 2.17
C SER A 289 8.00 -31.26 2.25
N LEU A 290 7.06 -30.99 1.35
CA LEU A 290 6.38 -29.71 1.21
C LEU A 290 4.86 -29.88 1.31
N GLY A 291 4.19 -28.85 1.81
CA GLY A 291 2.74 -28.72 1.83
C GLY A 291 2.33 -27.42 1.16
N VAL A 292 1.33 -27.47 0.29
CA VAL A 292 0.86 -26.32 -0.48
C VAL A 292 -0.62 -26.08 -0.22
N LEU A 293 -0.97 -24.87 0.21
CA LEU A 293 -2.35 -24.40 0.31
C LEU A 293 -2.52 -23.07 -0.42
N ILE A 294 -3.69 -22.87 -1.01
CA ILE A 294 -4.03 -21.68 -1.81
C ILE A 294 -5.31 -21.06 -1.23
N TYR A 295 -5.30 -19.74 -1.05
CA TYR A 295 -6.46 -18.96 -0.65
C TYR A 295 -6.94 -18.09 -1.81
N PRO A 296 -8.25 -18.07 -2.14
CA PRO A 296 -9.39 -18.56 -1.36
C PRO A 296 -9.92 -19.95 -1.76
N GLU A 297 -9.10 -20.89 -2.26
CA GLU A 297 -9.59 -22.25 -2.61
C GLU A 297 -10.22 -22.98 -1.41
N THR A 298 -9.85 -22.59 -0.19
CA THR A 298 -10.43 -23.07 1.06
C THR A 298 -11.04 -21.93 1.87
N ASP A 299 -12.22 -22.14 2.46
CA ASP A 299 -12.87 -21.18 3.40
C ASP A 299 -12.30 -21.24 4.83
N TYR A 300 -11.02 -21.58 4.98
CA TYR A 300 -10.40 -21.67 6.30
C TYR A 300 -10.03 -20.30 6.85
N ILE A 301 -10.30 -20.10 8.14
CA ILE A 301 -9.74 -18.98 8.90
C ILE A 301 -8.21 -19.11 8.99
N ALA A 302 -7.52 -17.98 9.13
CA ALA A 302 -6.06 -17.88 9.14
C ALA A 302 -5.34 -18.94 10.00
N GLU A 303 -5.77 -19.11 11.24
CA GLU A 303 -5.17 -20.08 12.16
C GLU A 303 -5.27 -21.52 11.66
N LYS A 304 -6.46 -21.91 11.16
CA LYS A 304 -6.68 -23.25 10.60
C LYS A 304 -5.88 -23.45 9.32
N PHE A 305 -5.77 -22.42 8.48
CA PHE A 305 -5.02 -22.46 7.23
C PHE A 305 -3.52 -22.72 7.48
N ILE A 306 -2.90 -21.96 8.40
CA ILE A 306 -1.49 -22.14 8.78
C ILE A 306 -1.27 -23.53 9.36
N LYS A 307 -2.12 -23.94 10.31
CA LYS A 307 -1.99 -25.23 10.99
C LYS A 307 -2.05 -26.40 10.00
N LEU A 308 -3.03 -26.39 9.10
CA LEU A 308 -3.20 -27.45 8.11
C LEU A 308 -1.99 -27.53 7.17
N CYS A 309 -1.50 -26.38 6.70
CA CYS A 309 -0.32 -26.33 5.83
C CYS A 309 0.94 -26.84 6.56
N ALA A 310 1.13 -26.50 7.83
CA ALA A 310 2.28 -26.94 8.62
C ALA A 310 2.27 -28.47 8.90
N GLU A 311 1.09 -29.11 8.94
CA GLU A 311 0.96 -30.55 9.13
C GLU A 311 1.31 -31.36 7.86
N MET A 312 1.19 -30.77 6.67
CA MET A 312 1.42 -31.46 5.40
C MET A 312 2.87 -31.98 5.23
N PRO A 313 3.94 -31.20 5.43
CA PRO A 313 5.31 -31.73 5.39
C PRO A 313 5.55 -32.88 6.36
N LEU A 314 4.91 -32.86 7.54
CA LEU A 314 5.03 -33.94 8.53
C LEU A 314 4.39 -35.24 8.03
N LYS A 315 3.24 -35.13 7.36
CA LYS A 315 2.60 -36.28 6.70
C LYS A 315 3.44 -36.79 5.52
N GLY A 316 3.99 -35.89 4.70
CA GLY A 316 4.88 -36.25 3.59
C GLY A 316 6.09 -37.06 4.07
N ARG A 317 6.72 -36.60 5.15
CA ARG A 317 7.81 -37.32 5.82
C ARG A 317 7.39 -38.72 6.30
N ALA A 318 6.21 -38.84 6.91
CA ALA A 318 5.69 -40.13 7.38
C ALA A 318 5.37 -41.11 6.24
N ARG A 319 5.10 -40.61 5.03
CA ARG A 319 4.83 -41.38 3.81
C ARG A 319 6.09 -41.71 2.98
N GLY A 320 7.28 -41.46 3.51
CA GLY A 320 8.55 -41.81 2.85
C GLY A 320 9.45 -40.62 2.50
N GLY A 321 8.97 -39.38 2.70
CA GLY A 321 9.74 -38.16 2.43
C GLY A 321 9.78 -37.79 0.94
N SER A 322 10.36 -36.63 0.62
CA SER A 322 10.46 -36.11 -0.75
C SER A 322 9.08 -35.96 -1.45
N LEU A 323 8.05 -35.54 -0.71
CA LEU A 323 6.68 -35.40 -1.22
C LEU A 323 6.20 -33.94 -1.19
N ILE A 324 5.39 -33.57 -2.18
CA ILE A 324 4.62 -32.32 -2.18
C ILE A 324 3.16 -32.71 -2.00
N LEU A 325 2.53 -32.20 -0.93
CA LEU A 325 1.13 -32.48 -0.63
C LEU A 325 0.28 -31.23 -0.82
N PHE A 326 -0.89 -31.41 -1.42
CA PHE A 326 -1.97 -30.43 -1.53
C PHE A 326 -3.09 -30.74 -0.55
N ALA A 327 -4.12 -29.88 -0.53
CA ALA A 327 -5.27 -30.03 0.36
C ALA A 327 -5.98 -31.39 0.21
N GLU A 328 -6.06 -31.95 -1.01
CA GLU A 328 -6.74 -33.23 -1.24
C GLU A 328 -5.96 -34.43 -0.67
N ASP A 329 -4.63 -34.36 -0.66
CA ASP A 329 -3.75 -35.47 -0.26
C ASP A 329 -3.73 -35.74 1.26
N ILE A 330 -4.37 -34.86 2.05
CA ILE A 330 -4.38 -34.92 3.52
C ILE A 330 -5.27 -36.04 4.06
N ASN A 331 -6.35 -36.38 3.35
CA ASN A 331 -7.38 -37.31 3.80
C ASN A 331 -7.21 -38.75 3.27
N GLU A 332 -6.22 -38.99 2.42
CA GLU A 332 -5.80 -40.32 1.96
C GLU A 332 -4.82 -41.01 2.92
#